data_AF-A0A661CGN8-F1
#
_entry.id   AF-A0A661CGN8-F1
#
_cell.length_a   1.000
_cell.length_b   1.000
_cell.length_c   1.000
_cell.angle_alpha   90.00
_cell.angle_beta   90.00
_cell.angle_gamma   90.00
#
_symmetry.space_group_name_H-M   'P 1'
#
loop_
_entity.id
_entity.type
_entity.pdbx_description
1 polymer ?
#
loop_
_entity_poly.entity_id
_entity_poly.type
_entity_poly.pdbx_seq_one_letter_code
_entity_poly.pdbx_strand_id
1 'polypeptide(L)'
;MLKTPNGVDSPIKNSYNDALGLNDYAEALSNMILNTPNTPITIGIGGDWGSGKTSLMNMIEHKIRSVHKNIRTLWFNAWQFSQFNMGDELSISLLSRFIREIENLGTETQEESKAKKALRLMVAGTVEMAGAGDAAKNIIESSDKIAELKKQLVDLVQEKRHTSQFDRIVVFIDDLDRLIPKKAVELLETLKVFLDIEGCVYVLACDRQLVAAGIKQKFGVDETKTAPSFFDKIIQVPFSMPVSEYNTDEFCQELLDRIGVTYELTDIGHYVKLINNSVGFNPRTVTRLFYNLLLFNKIVEKMSINDPASQPNDRVRMLFAKLCLQESFNPMYKYLLQADINAELFTKKLSIPEVLKEASEFAVLRAEFREELERGDFLFLSKLAHFMAVLFVAISKSDLANEIPIQEKIATFRTILSFSNETGMADGQDESEQQADYDAYTERALNRELIKGVISEIESRYQMELKQLAPIMSKFKKWQPRYGDDDLSISAWAKVTSSNNKSGILLSLYLDAGSHGSTENGEKYIGYGFEGASGYFNQKWFKDNFKKTFPEAFYDQEDEGSLHLHAEELSPDISREQLDSTFIKTTFEVLDKLLPRLVQLHKEGKC
;
A
#
# COMPACT_ATOMS: atom_id res chain seq x y z
N MET A 1 -20.30 -5.57 33.64
CA MET A 1 -19.12 -6.47 33.76
C MET A 1 -18.66 -6.79 32.34
N LEU A 2 -17.44 -6.38 32.00
CA LEU A 2 -16.92 -6.36 30.62
C LEU A 2 -16.47 -7.76 30.20
N LYS A 3 -17.04 -8.29 29.11
CA LYS A 3 -16.32 -9.27 28.27
C LYS A 3 -15.34 -8.46 27.42
N THR A 4 -14.08 -8.38 27.83
CA THR A 4 -13.01 -8.09 26.86
C THR A 4 -13.13 -9.11 25.73
N PRO A 5 -12.94 -8.74 24.45
CA PRO A 5 -12.78 -9.72 23.41
C PRO A 5 -11.53 -10.53 23.77
N ASN A 6 -11.72 -11.73 24.31
CA ASN A 6 -10.64 -12.68 24.41
C ASN A 6 -10.25 -13.02 22.97
N GLY A 7 -9.05 -12.65 22.57
CA GLY A 7 -8.41 -13.19 21.37
C GLY A 7 -7.78 -12.12 20.50
N VAL A 8 -6.45 -12.13 20.49
CA VAL A 8 -5.63 -11.74 19.33
C VAL A 8 -6.26 -12.32 18.05
N ASP A 9 -6.29 -11.56 16.94
CA ASP A 9 -6.64 -12.11 15.61
C ASP A 9 -5.74 -13.33 15.33
N SER A 10 -6.31 -14.51 15.57
CA SER A 10 -5.60 -15.78 15.57
C SER A 10 -6.36 -16.72 14.66
N PRO A 11 -5.67 -17.47 13.79
CA PRO A 11 -6.32 -18.51 13.00
C PRO A 11 -7.14 -19.45 13.88
N ILE A 12 -8.37 -19.76 13.46
CA ILE A 12 -9.20 -20.73 14.19
C ILE A 12 -8.51 -22.09 14.18
N LYS A 13 -8.69 -22.84 15.26
CA LYS A 13 -8.03 -24.15 15.46
C LYS A 13 -8.91 -25.34 15.08
N ASN A 14 -10.21 -25.13 14.95
CA ASN A 14 -11.21 -26.17 14.71
C ASN A 14 -12.43 -25.57 14.01
N SER A 15 -13.34 -26.44 13.57
CA SER A 15 -14.53 -26.08 12.79
C SER A 15 -15.72 -25.58 13.63
N TYR A 16 -15.60 -25.49 14.96
CA TYR A 16 -16.72 -25.10 15.81
C TYR A 16 -17.09 -23.61 15.72
N ASN A 17 -16.14 -22.77 15.30
CA ASN A 17 -16.31 -21.32 15.15
C ASN A 17 -15.99 -20.89 13.70
N ASP A 18 -16.50 -21.63 12.72
CA ASP A 18 -16.25 -21.33 11.31
C ASP A 18 -17.36 -20.46 10.72
N ALA A 19 -17.36 -19.17 11.06
CA ALA A 19 -18.32 -18.23 10.48
C ALA A 19 -18.02 -17.85 9.01
N LEU A 20 -16.88 -18.30 8.45
CA LEU A 20 -16.56 -18.07 7.04
C LEU A 20 -17.14 -19.15 6.12
N GLY A 21 -17.58 -20.29 6.65
CA GLY A 21 -18.08 -21.41 5.84
C GLY A 21 -16.98 -22.23 5.17
N LEU A 22 -15.79 -22.31 5.77
CA LEU A 22 -14.65 -23.11 5.29
C LEU A 22 -14.77 -24.62 5.61
N ASN A 23 -15.75 -25.04 6.41
CA ASN A 23 -15.83 -26.39 6.96
C ASN A 23 -16.00 -27.45 5.87
N ASP A 24 -16.83 -27.19 4.86
CA ASP A 24 -17.07 -28.12 3.76
C ASP A 24 -15.81 -28.32 2.91
N TYR A 25 -15.04 -27.25 2.71
CA TYR A 25 -13.74 -27.27 2.05
C TYR A 25 -12.69 -28.05 2.85
N ALA A 26 -12.62 -27.78 4.16
CA ALA A 26 -11.76 -28.52 5.07
C ALA A 26 -12.09 -30.01 5.06
N GLU A 27 -13.38 -30.35 5.03
CA GLU A 27 -13.86 -31.73 4.99
C GLU A 27 -13.51 -32.45 3.69
N ALA A 28 -13.75 -31.81 2.55
CA ALA A 28 -13.38 -32.36 1.25
C ALA A 28 -11.87 -32.62 1.16
N LEU A 29 -11.04 -31.66 1.59
CA LEU A 29 -9.58 -31.80 1.59
C LEU A 29 -9.12 -32.87 2.58
N SER A 30 -9.67 -32.91 3.80
CA SER A 30 -9.38 -33.97 4.77
C SER A 30 -9.75 -35.34 4.22
N ASN A 31 -10.93 -35.52 3.63
CA ASN A 31 -11.37 -36.79 3.06
C ASN A 31 -10.46 -37.24 1.91
N MET A 32 -9.99 -36.32 1.07
CA MET A 32 -9.00 -36.63 0.04
C MET A 32 -7.67 -37.12 0.64
N ILE A 33 -7.20 -36.48 1.71
CA ILE A 33 -5.99 -36.89 2.43
C ILE A 33 -6.20 -38.26 3.10
N LEU A 34 -7.38 -38.58 3.61
CA LEU A 34 -7.67 -39.86 4.25
C LEU A 34 -7.80 -41.01 3.23
N ASN A 35 -8.38 -40.75 2.05
CA ASN A 35 -8.69 -41.77 1.05
C ASN A 35 -7.53 -42.12 0.09
N THR A 36 -6.32 -41.57 0.29
CA THR A 36 -5.17 -41.74 -0.61
C THR A 36 -3.94 -42.39 0.04
N PRO A 37 -4.06 -43.45 0.87
CA PRO A 37 -3.14 -43.85 1.96
C PRO A 37 -1.65 -44.07 1.61
N ASN A 38 -1.32 -44.43 0.36
CA ASN A 38 0.07 -44.65 -0.07
C ASN A 38 0.55 -43.67 -1.15
N THR A 39 -0.31 -42.77 -1.64
CA THR A 39 0.10 -41.83 -2.68
C THR A 39 0.66 -40.56 -2.03
N PRO A 40 1.92 -40.19 -2.32
CA PRO A 40 2.42 -38.88 -1.94
C PRO A 40 1.66 -37.81 -2.73
N ILE A 41 1.07 -36.86 -2.01
CA ILE A 41 0.28 -35.77 -2.59
C ILE A 41 0.73 -34.46 -1.94
N THR A 42 0.94 -33.45 -2.78
CA THR A 42 1.18 -32.06 -2.38
C THR A 42 -0.04 -31.23 -2.75
N ILE A 43 -0.70 -30.71 -1.72
CA ILE A 43 -1.82 -29.79 -1.79
C ILE A 43 -1.29 -28.38 -1.58
N GLY A 44 -1.57 -27.47 -2.50
CA GLY A 44 -1.20 -26.06 -2.39
C GLY A 44 -2.42 -25.21 -2.08
N ILE A 45 -2.43 -24.52 -0.94
CA ILE A 45 -3.46 -23.57 -0.54
C ILE A 45 -2.98 -22.17 -0.90
N GLY A 46 -3.59 -21.57 -1.92
CA GLY A 46 -3.31 -20.22 -2.41
C GLY A 46 -4.41 -19.23 -2.09
N GLY A 47 -4.08 -17.94 -2.03
CA GLY A 47 -5.02 -16.86 -1.73
C GLY A 47 -4.32 -15.70 -1.03
N ASP A 48 -4.93 -14.52 -1.08
CA ASP A 48 -4.34 -13.29 -0.56
C ASP A 48 -4.00 -13.37 0.94
N TRP A 49 -3.15 -12.45 1.39
CA TRP A 49 -2.84 -12.33 2.81
C TRP A 49 -4.10 -11.98 3.62
N GLY A 50 -4.36 -12.70 4.71
CA GLY A 50 -5.56 -12.51 5.53
C GLY A 50 -6.80 -13.25 5.04
N SER A 51 -6.72 -14.02 3.94
CA SER A 51 -7.85 -14.81 3.40
C SER A 51 -8.29 -16.00 4.25
N GLY A 52 -7.46 -16.49 5.19
CA GLY A 52 -7.82 -17.63 6.06
C GLY A 52 -7.07 -18.94 5.79
N LYS A 53 -5.98 -18.93 4.99
CA LYS A 53 -5.18 -20.14 4.67
C LYS A 53 -4.79 -20.98 5.89
N THR A 54 -4.17 -20.36 6.90
CA THR A 54 -3.78 -21.04 8.15
C THR A 54 -4.98 -21.59 8.91
N SER A 55 -6.12 -20.89 8.92
CA SER A 55 -7.36 -21.37 9.54
C SER A 55 -7.86 -22.64 8.86
N LEU A 56 -7.88 -22.66 7.51
CA LEU A 56 -8.23 -23.86 6.75
C LEU A 56 -7.28 -25.02 7.04
N MET A 57 -5.97 -24.78 7.08
CA MET A 57 -4.97 -25.80 7.42
C MET A 57 -5.19 -26.38 8.83
N ASN A 58 -5.47 -25.54 9.82
CA ASN A 58 -5.80 -25.97 11.18
C ASN A 58 -7.08 -26.83 11.20
N MET A 59 -8.12 -26.45 10.46
CA MET A 59 -9.36 -27.23 10.37
C MET A 59 -9.11 -28.60 9.72
N ILE A 60 -8.30 -28.65 8.66
CA ILE A 60 -7.88 -29.90 8.01
C ILE A 60 -7.14 -30.79 9.01
N GLU A 61 -6.15 -30.25 9.74
CA GLU A 61 -5.41 -30.99 10.77
C GLU A 61 -6.36 -31.53 11.84
N HIS A 62 -7.25 -30.67 12.37
CA HIS A 62 -8.18 -31.05 13.41
C HIS A 62 -9.08 -32.21 12.97
N LYS A 63 -9.65 -32.14 11.76
CA LYS A 63 -10.49 -33.21 11.18
C LYS A 63 -9.70 -34.52 10.99
N ILE A 64 -8.46 -34.44 10.50
CA ILE A 64 -7.60 -35.63 10.34
C ILE A 64 -7.34 -36.29 11.70
N ARG A 65 -6.95 -35.49 12.70
CA ARG A 65 -6.64 -35.99 14.05
C ARG A 65 -7.88 -36.50 14.80
N SER A 66 -9.07 -35.96 14.52
CA SER A 66 -10.31 -36.39 15.18
C SER A 66 -10.83 -37.73 14.67
N VAL A 67 -10.58 -38.07 13.40
CA VAL A 67 -11.06 -39.32 12.77
C VAL A 67 -10.03 -40.46 12.89
N HIS A 68 -8.74 -40.18 12.72
CA HIS A 68 -7.70 -41.23 12.68
C HIS A 68 -6.57 -40.98 13.67
N LYS A 69 -6.56 -41.76 14.75
CA LYS A 69 -5.47 -41.75 15.76
C LYS A 69 -4.11 -42.20 15.20
N ASN A 70 -4.12 -42.90 14.07
CA ASN A 70 -2.95 -43.43 13.40
C ASN A 70 -2.38 -42.49 12.33
N ILE A 71 -2.82 -41.22 12.26
CA ILE A 71 -2.22 -40.23 11.37
C ILE A 71 -1.47 -39.21 12.21
N ARG A 72 -0.20 -38.97 11.88
CA ARG A 72 0.64 -37.97 12.54
C ARG A 72 0.70 -36.71 11.70
N THR A 73 0.65 -35.55 12.35
CA THR A 73 0.75 -34.26 11.65
C THR A 73 1.93 -33.46 12.18
N LEU A 74 2.61 -32.77 11.27
CA LEU A 74 3.80 -31.95 11.54
C LEU A 74 3.59 -30.54 10.97
N TRP A 75 4.03 -29.51 11.69
CA TRP A 75 3.89 -28.10 11.28
C TRP A 75 5.24 -27.41 11.12
N PHE A 76 5.36 -26.67 10.02
CA PHE A 76 6.52 -25.87 9.66
C PHE A 76 6.06 -24.47 9.27
N ASN A 77 6.43 -23.46 10.05
CA ASN A 77 6.19 -22.06 9.69
C ASN A 77 7.46 -21.50 9.01
N ALA A 78 7.43 -21.36 7.68
CA ALA A 78 8.61 -21.01 6.90
C ALA A 78 9.16 -19.62 7.27
N TRP A 79 8.27 -18.67 7.59
CA TRP A 79 8.64 -17.31 7.96
C TRP A 79 9.37 -17.21 9.30
N GLN A 80 8.92 -17.93 10.33
CA GLN A 80 9.59 -17.97 11.63
C GLN A 80 11.06 -18.40 11.52
N PHE A 81 11.36 -19.35 10.63
CA PHE A 81 12.74 -19.78 10.38
C PHE A 81 13.59 -18.70 9.69
N SER A 82 12.98 -17.81 8.90
CA SER A 82 13.68 -16.71 8.21
C SER A 82 14.10 -15.56 9.12
N GLN A 83 13.39 -15.33 10.23
CA GLN A 83 13.66 -14.19 11.13
C GLN A 83 14.97 -14.30 11.92
N PHE A 84 15.49 -15.52 12.14
CA PHE A 84 16.67 -15.75 12.97
C PHE A 84 18.00 -15.69 12.20
N ASN A 85 18.08 -14.93 11.09
CA ASN A 85 19.28 -14.87 10.22
C ASN A 85 19.78 -16.24 9.73
N MET A 86 18.93 -17.26 9.67
CA MET A 86 19.21 -18.58 9.07
C MET A 86 19.22 -18.49 7.53
N GLY A 87 19.69 -17.36 6.99
CA GLY A 87 19.39 -16.83 5.67
C GLY A 87 19.52 -17.84 4.54
N ASP A 88 20.62 -18.59 4.54
CA ASP A 88 21.01 -19.54 3.48
C ASP A 88 20.78 -21.02 3.89
N GLU A 89 20.31 -21.28 5.11
CA GLU A 89 20.13 -22.64 5.67
C GLU A 89 18.65 -22.99 5.94
N LEU A 90 17.69 -22.19 5.48
CA LEU A 90 16.25 -22.43 5.74
C LEU A 90 15.79 -23.84 5.39
N SER A 91 16.20 -24.35 4.24
CA SER A 91 15.86 -25.70 3.81
C SER A 91 16.48 -26.77 4.70
N ILE A 92 17.73 -26.57 5.15
CA ILE A 92 18.43 -27.47 6.07
C ILE A 92 17.74 -27.47 7.43
N SER A 93 17.36 -26.30 7.94
CA SER A 93 16.64 -26.15 9.21
C SER A 93 15.29 -26.86 9.16
N LEU A 94 14.54 -26.70 8.07
CA LEU A 94 13.27 -27.41 7.85
C LEU A 94 13.47 -28.93 7.81
N LEU A 95 14.45 -29.42 7.03
CA LEU A 95 14.77 -30.85 6.96
C LEU A 95 15.24 -31.40 8.31
N SER A 96 16.05 -30.66 9.05
CA SER A 96 16.54 -31.05 10.37
C SER A 96 15.39 -31.21 11.36
N ARG A 97 14.42 -30.30 11.32
CA ARG A 97 13.21 -30.40 12.14
C ARG A 97 12.33 -31.54 11.65
N PHE A 98 12.17 -31.74 10.35
CA PHE A 98 11.40 -32.87 9.80
C PHE A 98 11.94 -34.21 10.26
N ILE A 99 13.24 -34.43 10.13
CA ILE A 99 13.91 -35.66 10.60
C ILE A 99 13.72 -35.81 12.11
N ARG A 100 13.95 -34.76 12.90
CA ARG A 100 13.79 -34.80 14.35
C ARG A 100 12.36 -35.14 14.78
N GLU A 101 11.36 -34.54 14.13
CA GLU A 101 9.97 -34.82 14.44
C GLU A 101 9.60 -36.26 14.08
N ILE A 102 10.11 -36.80 12.97
CA ILE A 102 9.92 -38.21 12.60
C ILE A 102 10.62 -39.16 13.59
N GLU A 103 11.85 -38.84 14.02
CA GLU A 103 12.58 -39.60 15.05
C GLU A 103 11.74 -39.71 16.34
N ASN A 104 11.08 -38.61 16.72
CA ASN A 104 10.22 -38.51 17.90
C ASN A 104 8.84 -39.15 17.72
N LEU A 105 8.50 -39.66 16.53
CA LEU A 105 7.32 -40.50 16.36
C LEU A 105 7.60 -41.88 16.98
N GLY A 106 6.88 -42.23 18.05
CA GLY A 106 6.99 -43.53 18.73
C GLY A 106 7.78 -43.46 20.04
N THR A 107 8.46 -44.55 20.39
CA THR A 107 9.31 -44.62 21.60
C THR A 107 10.62 -43.85 21.40
N GLU A 108 11.04 -43.06 22.39
CA GLU A 108 12.34 -42.38 22.38
C GLU A 108 13.48 -43.38 22.18
N THR A 109 14.09 -43.34 21.00
CA THR A 109 15.35 -44.03 20.71
C THR A 109 16.50 -43.11 21.05
N GLN A 110 17.42 -43.56 21.91
CA GLN A 110 18.64 -42.80 22.27
C GLN A 110 19.66 -42.75 21.11
N GLU A 111 19.55 -43.62 20.11
CA GLU A 111 20.43 -43.62 18.95
C GLU A 111 19.96 -42.64 17.87
N GLU A 112 20.92 -41.84 17.37
CA GLU A 112 20.72 -40.92 16.25
C GLU A 112 20.43 -41.66 14.94
N SER A 113 19.35 -41.27 14.23
CA SER A 113 18.99 -41.90 12.96
C SER A 113 20.04 -41.67 11.86
N LYS A 114 20.07 -42.59 10.90
CA LYS A 114 20.93 -42.45 9.71
C LYS A 114 20.58 -41.21 8.89
N ALA A 115 19.31 -40.82 8.83
CA ALA A 115 18.88 -39.60 8.14
C ALA A 115 19.49 -38.34 8.77
N LYS A 116 19.51 -38.27 10.11
CA LYS A 116 20.11 -37.15 10.84
C LYS A 116 21.62 -37.06 10.68
N LYS A 117 22.30 -38.22 10.67
CA LYS A 117 23.73 -38.32 10.35
C LYS A 117 24.01 -37.87 8.92
N ALA A 118 23.22 -38.31 7.93
CA ALA A 118 23.35 -37.91 6.53
C ALA A 118 23.17 -36.40 6.36
N LEU A 119 22.17 -35.81 7.01
CA LEU A 119 21.96 -34.35 6.99
C LEU A 119 23.16 -33.61 7.58
N ARG A 120 23.69 -34.05 8.74
CA ARG A 120 24.90 -33.44 9.34
C ARG A 120 26.12 -33.49 8.42
N LEU A 121 26.35 -34.60 7.74
CA LEU A 121 27.45 -34.74 6.77
C LEU A 121 27.28 -33.82 5.55
N MET A 122 26.03 -33.62 5.11
CA MET A 122 25.71 -32.66 4.05
C MET A 122 26.05 -31.23 4.47
N VAL A 123 25.68 -30.82 5.69
CA VAL A 123 25.97 -29.48 6.26
C VAL A 123 27.47 -29.28 6.49
N ALA A 124 28.17 -30.27 7.02
CA ALA A 124 29.61 -30.18 7.26
C ALA A 124 30.39 -29.99 5.94
N GLY A 125 30.00 -30.70 4.88
CA GLY A 125 30.61 -30.58 3.57
C GLY A 125 30.37 -29.23 2.87
N THR A 126 29.28 -28.51 3.19
CA THR A 126 29.04 -27.16 2.64
C THR A 126 29.94 -26.09 3.28
N VAL A 127 30.33 -26.26 4.55
CA VAL A 127 31.22 -25.33 5.26
C VAL A 127 32.65 -25.42 4.74
N GLU A 128 33.14 -26.62 4.42
CA GLU A 128 34.48 -26.82 3.84
C GLU A 128 34.63 -26.19 2.44
N MET A 129 33.56 -26.15 1.65
CA MET A 129 33.59 -25.58 0.29
C MET A 129 33.55 -24.04 0.25
N ALA A 130 33.08 -23.36 1.31
CA ALA A 130 33.04 -21.89 1.34
C ALA A 130 34.43 -21.23 1.45
N GLY A 131 35.47 -22.00 1.81
CA GLY A 131 36.86 -21.55 1.89
C GLY A 131 37.68 -21.70 0.60
N ALA A 132 37.16 -22.37 -0.44
CA ALA A 132 37.88 -22.65 -1.68
C ALA A 132 37.17 -22.03 -2.89
N GLY A 133 37.70 -20.91 -3.38
CA GLY A 133 37.10 -20.06 -4.41
C GLY A 133 37.08 -20.62 -5.84
N ASP A 134 36.35 -21.71 -6.08
CA ASP A 134 36.11 -22.20 -7.45
C ASP A 134 34.71 -22.82 -7.59
N ALA A 135 33.74 -22.01 -8.02
CA ALA A 135 32.31 -22.33 -8.00
C ALA A 135 31.82 -23.28 -9.12
N ALA A 136 32.71 -23.76 -10.00
CA ALA A 136 32.31 -24.50 -11.22
C ALA A 136 32.50 -26.04 -11.15
N LYS A 137 33.03 -26.60 -10.06
CA LYS A 137 33.17 -28.08 -9.88
C LYS A 137 32.03 -28.74 -9.07
N ASN A 138 31.08 -27.97 -8.53
CA ASN A 138 30.30 -28.36 -7.34
C ASN A 138 28.85 -28.87 -7.54
N ILE A 139 28.43 -29.22 -8.76
CA ILE A 139 27.06 -29.72 -9.00
C ILE A 139 26.96 -31.26 -8.87
N ILE A 140 28.06 -31.99 -9.11
CA ILE A 140 28.04 -33.46 -9.19
C ILE A 140 28.14 -34.10 -7.79
N GLU A 141 28.97 -33.57 -6.88
CA GLU A 141 29.14 -34.11 -5.51
C GLU A 141 27.98 -33.79 -4.55
N SER A 142 27.14 -32.81 -4.86
CA SER A 142 25.95 -32.49 -4.05
C SER A 142 24.76 -33.40 -4.36
N SER A 143 24.67 -33.93 -5.58
CA SER A 143 23.53 -34.77 -6.00
C SER A 143 23.50 -36.14 -5.28
N ASP A 144 24.66 -36.79 -5.12
CA ASP A 144 24.76 -38.09 -4.44
C ASP A 144 24.41 -37.97 -2.94
N LYS A 145 24.86 -36.90 -2.28
CA LYS A 145 24.53 -36.63 -0.88
C LYS A 145 23.03 -36.38 -0.68
N ILE A 146 22.39 -35.65 -1.60
CA ILE A 146 20.94 -35.39 -1.58
C ILE A 146 20.16 -36.69 -1.82
N ALA A 147 20.59 -37.52 -2.77
CA ALA A 147 19.98 -38.82 -3.05
C ALA A 147 20.09 -39.75 -1.83
N GLU A 148 21.25 -39.79 -1.18
CA GLU A 148 21.47 -40.56 0.04
C GLU A 148 20.60 -40.04 1.20
N LEU A 149 20.54 -38.72 1.40
CA LEU A 149 19.65 -38.12 2.40
C LEU A 149 18.19 -38.51 2.15
N LYS A 150 17.71 -38.37 0.91
CA LYS A 150 16.35 -38.77 0.52
C LYS A 150 16.10 -40.23 0.85
N LYS A 151 17.02 -41.12 0.48
CA LYS A 151 16.92 -42.56 0.75
C LYS A 151 16.80 -42.84 2.25
N GLN A 152 17.71 -42.29 3.06
CA GLN A 152 17.68 -42.47 4.52
C GLN A 152 16.39 -41.95 5.16
N LEU A 153 15.82 -40.89 4.59
CA LEU A 153 14.61 -40.25 5.08
C LEU A 153 13.35 -41.05 4.68
N VAL A 154 13.34 -41.66 3.49
CA VAL A 154 12.33 -42.67 3.10
C VAL A 154 12.40 -43.88 4.04
N ASP A 155 13.60 -44.42 4.27
CA ASP A 155 13.79 -45.59 5.15
C ASP A 155 13.29 -45.27 6.58
N LEU A 156 13.62 -44.09 7.10
CA LEU A 156 13.16 -43.63 8.42
C LEU A 156 11.62 -43.52 8.49
N VAL A 157 10.97 -42.96 7.46
CA VAL A 157 9.51 -42.86 7.41
C VAL A 157 8.87 -44.26 7.39
N GLN A 158 9.37 -45.18 6.57
CA GLN A 158 8.82 -46.55 6.51
C GLN A 158 9.05 -47.31 7.82
N GLU A 159 10.25 -47.22 8.41
CA GLU A 159 10.57 -47.83 9.70
C GLU A 159 9.57 -47.36 10.78
N LYS A 160 9.32 -46.05 10.85
CA LYS A 160 8.42 -45.47 11.85
C LYS A 160 6.95 -45.83 11.58
N ARG A 161 6.50 -45.87 10.32
CA ARG A 161 5.14 -46.35 9.96
C ARG A 161 4.93 -47.79 10.43
N HIS A 162 5.92 -48.66 10.24
CA HIS A 162 5.84 -50.06 10.66
C HIS A 162 5.90 -50.24 12.19
N THR A 163 6.80 -49.54 12.88
CA THR A 163 7.05 -49.73 14.32
C THR A 163 6.04 -49.02 15.21
N SER A 164 5.56 -47.85 14.80
CA SER A 164 4.73 -46.97 15.62
C SER A 164 3.24 -47.02 15.25
N GLN A 165 2.86 -47.94 14.35
CA GLN A 165 1.49 -48.20 13.90
C GLN A 165 0.73 -46.96 13.40
N PHE A 166 1.43 -46.00 12.80
CA PHE A 166 0.78 -44.89 12.12
C PHE A 166 0.76 -45.13 10.61
N ASP A 167 -0.39 -44.87 9.99
CA ASP A 167 -0.65 -45.15 8.59
C ASP A 167 0.03 -44.10 7.69
N ARG A 168 0.18 -42.86 8.20
CA ARG A 168 0.54 -41.68 7.42
C ARG A 168 1.10 -40.51 8.24
N ILE A 169 1.93 -39.70 7.59
CA ILE A 169 2.39 -38.40 8.10
C ILE A 169 1.83 -37.28 7.20
N VAL A 170 1.21 -36.27 7.79
CA VAL A 170 0.73 -35.07 7.08
C VAL A 170 1.58 -33.87 7.49
N VAL A 171 2.16 -33.19 6.51
CA VAL A 171 3.16 -32.15 6.70
C VAL A 171 2.56 -30.81 6.26
N PHE A 172 2.28 -29.95 7.22
CA PHE A 172 1.79 -28.60 7.00
C PHE A 172 2.97 -27.63 6.92
N ILE A 173 3.11 -26.91 5.81
CA ILE A 173 4.12 -25.87 5.60
C ILE A 173 3.39 -24.56 5.34
N ASP A 174 3.48 -23.64 6.30
CA ASP A 174 2.73 -22.39 6.33
C ASP A 174 3.64 -21.16 6.18
N ASP A 175 3.05 -20.01 5.86
CA ASP A 175 3.70 -18.70 5.69
C ASP A 175 4.86 -18.69 4.68
N LEU A 176 4.81 -19.53 3.63
CA LEU A 176 5.77 -19.45 2.52
C LEU A 176 5.66 -18.11 1.78
N ASP A 177 4.44 -17.57 1.68
CA ASP A 177 4.09 -16.27 1.09
C ASP A 177 4.61 -15.05 1.85
N ARG A 178 5.17 -15.23 3.06
CA ARG A 178 5.84 -14.16 3.80
C ARG A 178 7.36 -14.13 3.59
N LEU A 179 7.91 -15.09 2.86
CA LEU A 179 9.33 -15.09 2.52
C LEU A 179 9.60 -14.09 1.40
N ILE A 180 10.86 -13.64 1.32
CA ILE A 180 11.35 -12.94 0.13
C ILE A 180 11.14 -13.86 -1.09
N PRO A 181 10.57 -13.38 -2.22
CA PRO A 181 10.14 -14.24 -3.32
C PRO A 181 11.22 -15.23 -3.82
N LYS A 182 12.46 -14.77 -4.02
CA LYS A 182 13.59 -15.65 -4.38
C LYS A 182 13.80 -16.80 -3.38
N LYS A 183 13.76 -16.52 -2.07
CA LYS A 183 13.94 -17.53 -1.01
C LYS A 183 12.81 -18.54 -0.97
N ALA A 184 11.58 -18.11 -1.24
CA ALA A 184 10.44 -19.02 -1.32
C ALA A 184 10.63 -20.08 -2.42
N VAL A 185 11.11 -19.66 -3.60
CA VAL A 185 11.40 -20.57 -4.73
C VAL A 185 12.57 -21.51 -4.42
N GLU A 186 13.63 -21.02 -3.78
CA GLU A 186 14.76 -21.86 -3.32
C GLU A 186 14.33 -22.93 -2.31
N LEU A 187 13.45 -22.56 -1.38
CA LEU A 187 12.87 -23.50 -0.42
C LEU A 187 11.99 -24.54 -1.12
N LEU A 188 11.12 -24.13 -2.05
CA LEU A 188 10.28 -25.04 -2.83
C LEU A 188 11.10 -26.02 -3.69
N GLU A 189 12.19 -25.57 -4.31
CA GLU A 189 13.11 -26.46 -5.04
C GLU A 189 13.74 -27.51 -4.14
N THR A 190 14.15 -27.11 -2.94
CA THR A 190 14.75 -28.04 -1.99
C THR A 190 13.71 -29.03 -1.47
N LEU A 191 12.52 -28.55 -1.13
CA LEU A 191 11.40 -29.37 -0.67
C LEU A 191 11.00 -30.39 -1.72
N LYS A 192 10.96 -30.01 -3.00
CA LYS A 192 10.55 -30.88 -4.12
C LYS A 192 11.21 -32.26 -4.10
N VAL A 193 12.47 -32.35 -3.67
CA VAL A 193 13.21 -33.62 -3.59
C VAL A 193 12.54 -34.62 -2.64
N PHE A 194 11.82 -34.13 -1.63
CA PHE A 194 11.25 -34.90 -0.54
C PHE A 194 9.71 -34.92 -0.55
N LEU A 195 9.05 -34.21 -1.48
CA LEU A 195 7.58 -34.17 -1.56
C LEU A 195 6.94 -35.44 -2.15
N ASP A 196 7.75 -36.41 -2.56
CA ASP A 196 7.34 -37.68 -3.19
C ASP A 196 7.56 -38.91 -2.28
N ILE A 197 7.74 -38.69 -0.97
CA ILE A 197 7.95 -39.79 -0.01
C ILE A 197 6.64 -40.53 0.25
N GLU A 198 6.63 -41.82 -0.05
CA GLU A 198 5.49 -42.69 0.21
C GLU A 198 5.11 -42.70 1.70
N GLY A 199 3.81 -42.56 1.98
CA GLY A 199 3.30 -42.44 3.35
C GLY A 199 3.28 -41.01 3.90
N CYS A 200 3.73 -40.02 3.13
CA CYS A 200 3.63 -38.60 3.46
C CYS A 200 2.63 -37.86 2.57
N VAL A 201 1.93 -36.88 3.14
CA VAL A 201 1.10 -35.91 2.41
C VAL A 201 1.54 -34.51 2.83
N TYR A 202 1.59 -33.58 1.89
CA TYR A 202 2.09 -32.22 2.12
C TYR A 202 0.97 -31.21 1.85
N VAL A 203 0.80 -30.25 2.76
CA VAL A 203 -0.14 -29.14 2.64
C VAL A 203 0.65 -27.84 2.75
N LEU A 204 0.74 -27.10 1.65
CA LEU A 204 1.57 -25.90 1.52
C LEU A 204 0.68 -24.66 1.44
N ALA A 205 0.79 -23.69 2.33
CA ALA A 205 0.23 -22.36 2.10
C ALA A 205 1.20 -21.53 1.26
N CYS A 206 0.91 -21.37 -0.02
CA CYS A 206 1.78 -20.64 -0.95
C CYS A 206 0.96 -19.98 -2.06
N ASP A 207 1.19 -18.68 -2.28
CA ASP A 207 0.54 -17.94 -3.35
C ASP A 207 1.28 -18.09 -4.67
N ARG A 208 0.53 -18.25 -5.76
CA ARG A 208 1.07 -18.36 -7.12
C ARG A 208 1.83 -17.10 -7.55
N GLN A 209 1.39 -15.92 -7.11
CA GLN A 209 2.03 -14.64 -7.41
C GLN A 209 3.42 -14.54 -6.77
N LEU A 210 3.57 -15.02 -5.54
CA LEU A 210 4.86 -15.09 -4.86
C LEU A 210 5.85 -15.97 -5.65
N VAL A 211 5.39 -17.15 -6.09
CA VAL A 211 6.22 -18.09 -6.87
C VAL A 211 6.64 -17.45 -8.20
N ALA A 212 5.71 -16.75 -8.88
CA ALA A 212 6.01 -16.03 -10.11
C ALA A 212 7.09 -14.96 -9.89
N ALA A 213 6.92 -14.10 -8.89
CA ALA A 213 7.89 -13.08 -8.53
C ALA A 213 9.27 -13.66 -8.17
N GLY A 214 9.29 -14.79 -7.46
CA GLY A 214 10.53 -15.48 -7.10
C GLY A 214 11.27 -16.05 -8.30
N ILE A 215 10.55 -16.61 -9.28
CA ILE A 215 11.14 -17.14 -10.51
C ILE A 215 11.76 -16.03 -11.35
N LYS A 216 11.08 -14.88 -11.48
CA LYS A 216 11.67 -13.70 -12.15
C LYS A 216 12.93 -13.22 -11.47
N GLN A 217 12.89 -13.08 -10.15
CA GLN A 217 14.04 -12.61 -9.38
C GLN A 217 15.23 -13.58 -9.48
N LYS A 218 14.99 -14.89 -9.54
CA LYS A 218 16.04 -15.91 -9.56
C LYS A 218 16.60 -16.20 -10.95
N PHE A 219 15.74 -16.30 -11.96
CA PHE A 219 16.13 -16.79 -13.29
C PHE A 219 16.09 -15.71 -14.38
N GLY A 220 15.54 -14.52 -14.11
CA GLY A 220 15.45 -13.43 -15.09
C GLY A 220 14.59 -13.74 -16.32
N VAL A 221 13.81 -14.83 -16.28
CA VAL A 221 12.92 -15.28 -17.36
C VAL A 221 11.49 -14.78 -17.16
N ASP A 222 10.74 -14.78 -18.27
CA ASP A 222 9.35 -14.40 -18.33
C ASP A 222 8.47 -15.25 -17.39
N GLU A 223 7.83 -14.56 -16.43
CA GLU A 223 6.96 -15.12 -15.38
C GLU A 223 5.78 -15.89 -15.97
N THR A 224 5.28 -15.45 -17.13
CA THR A 224 4.02 -15.90 -17.71
C THR A 224 4.05 -17.35 -18.20
N LYS A 225 5.22 -17.87 -18.57
CA LYS A 225 5.38 -19.24 -19.11
C LYS A 225 6.05 -20.21 -18.13
N THR A 226 6.99 -19.73 -17.33
CA THR A 226 7.84 -20.59 -16.50
C THR A 226 7.23 -20.86 -15.12
N ALA A 227 6.53 -19.88 -14.54
CA ALA A 227 5.94 -20.01 -13.22
C ALA A 227 4.80 -21.04 -13.11
N PRO A 228 3.86 -21.12 -14.07
CA PRO A 228 2.85 -22.18 -14.09
C PRO A 228 3.50 -23.58 -14.12
N SER A 229 4.46 -23.79 -15.02
CA SER A 229 5.16 -25.08 -15.16
C SER A 229 5.95 -25.47 -13.91
N PHE A 230 6.50 -24.50 -13.17
CA PHE A 230 7.19 -24.77 -11.91
C PHE A 230 6.19 -25.15 -10.81
N PHE A 231 5.11 -24.38 -10.67
CA PHE A 231 4.07 -24.60 -9.66
C PHE A 231 3.40 -25.97 -9.86
N ASP A 232 3.01 -26.31 -11.08
CA ASP A 232 2.36 -27.58 -11.43
C ASP A 232 3.27 -28.81 -11.22
N LYS A 233 4.60 -28.62 -11.22
CA LYS A 233 5.57 -29.70 -10.93
C LYS A 233 5.70 -30.00 -9.44
N ILE A 234 5.30 -29.08 -8.57
CA ILE A 234 5.46 -29.18 -7.12
C ILE A 234 4.12 -29.45 -6.46
N ILE A 235 3.08 -28.72 -6.85
CA ILE A 235 1.74 -28.80 -6.29
C ILE A 235 0.88 -29.63 -7.25
N GLN A 236 0.46 -30.81 -6.79
CA GLN A 236 -0.41 -31.69 -7.58
C GLN A 236 -1.89 -31.28 -7.44
N VAL A 237 -2.29 -30.77 -6.27
CA VAL A 237 -3.66 -30.31 -6.02
C VAL A 237 -3.63 -28.84 -5.63
N PRO A 238 -3.81 -27.90 -6.57
CA PRO A 238 -3.97 -26.50 -6.25
C PRO A 238 -5.38 -26.24 -5.70
N PHE A 239 -5.47 -25.56 -4.57
CA PHE A 239 -6.70 -25.09 -3.95
C PHE A 239 -6.58 -23.58 -3.72
N SER A 240 -7.51 -22.80 -4.27
CA SER A 240 -7.60 -21.37 -4.02
C SER A 240 -8.66 -21.10 -2.95
N MET A 241 -8.35 -20.22 -2.00
CA MET A 241 -9.30 -19.81 -0.97
C MET A 241 -10.59 -19.26 -1.62
N PRO A 242 -11.78 -19.76 -1.23
CA PRO A 242 -13.04 -19.43 -1.89
C PRO A 242 -13.62 -18.11 -1.37
N VAL A 243 -12.85 -17.02 -1.47
CA VAL A 243 -13.17 -15.71 -0.87
C VAL A 243 -14.53 -15.14 -1.30
N SER A 244 -15.01 -15.49 -2.50
CA SER A 244 -16.32 -15.10 -3.02
C SER A 244 -17.49 -15.89 -2.46
N GLU A 245 -17.24 -17.04 -1.83
CA GLU A 245 -18.26 -17.93 -1.26
C GLU A 245 -18.31 -17.86 0.27
N TYR A 246 -17.54 -16.96 0.89
CA TYR A 246 -17.55 -16.79 2.34
C TYR A 246 -18.92 -16.34 2.83
N ASN A 247 -19.35 -16.87 3.98
CA ASN A 247 -20.58 -16.44 4.63
C ASN A 247 -20.35 -15.06 5.29
N THR A 248 -20.49 -14.00 4.47
CA THR A 248 -20.19 -12.64 4.90
C THR A 248 -21.10 -12.15 6.02
N ASP A 249 -22.35 -12.59 6.02
CA ASP A 249 -23.38 -12.18 6.97
C ASP A 249 -23.13 -12.82 8.34
N GLU A 250 -22.90 -14.14 8.38
CA GLU A 250 -22.57 -14.85 9.63
C GLU A 250 -21.25 -14.36 10.21
N PHE A 251 -20.22 -14.10 9.38
CA PHE A 251 -18.96 -13.54 9.84
C PHE A 251 -19.11 -12.12 10.42
N CYS A 252 -19.89 -11.26 9.77
CA CYS A 252 -20.17 -9.92 10.31
C CYS A 252 -20.96 -10.00 11.63
N GLN A 253 -21.93 -10.91 11.72
CA GLN A 253 -22.71 -11.15 12.93
C GLN A 253 -21.82 -11.63 14.08
N GLU A 254 -20.95 -12.63 13.84
CA GLU A 254 -20.01 -13.12 14.85
C GLU A 254 -19.10 -11.99 15.36
N LEU A 255 -18.59 -11.13 14.45
CA LEU A 255 -17.74 -10.01 14.84
C LEU A 255 -18.49 -8.97 15.67
N LEU A 256 -19.73 -8.63 15.32
CA LEU A 256 -20.61 -7.74 16.11
C LEU A 256 -20.88 -8.30 17.50
N ASP A 257 -21.22 -9.59 17.59
CA ASP A 257 -21.44 -10.30 18.85
C ASP A 257 -20.17 -10.32 19.72
N ARG A 258 -19.01 -10.53 19.08
CA ARG A 258 -17.70 -10.60 19.74
C ARG A 258 -17.27 -9.26 20.32
N ILE A 259 -17.50 -8.15 19.62
CA ILE A 259 -17.20 -6.81 20.15
C ILE A 259 -18.24 -6.34 21.18
N GLY A 260 -19.39 -7.01 21.26
CA GLY A 260 -20.42 -6.75 22.27
C GLY A 260 -21.16 -5.42 22.08
N VAL A 261 -21.26 -4.94 20.84
CA VAL A 261 -22.08 -3.77 20.50
C VAL A 261 -23.54 -4.18 20.34
N THR A 262 -24.45 -3.24 20.58
CA THR A 262 -25.87 -3.43 20.24
C THR A 262 -26.06 -3.19 18.74
N TYR A 263 -26.85 -4.05 18.10
CA TYR A 263 -27.16 -3.97 16.66
C TYR A 263 -28.50 -4.66 16.37
N GLU A 264 -29.11 -4.35 15.23
CA GLU A 264 -30.26 -5.11 14.73
C GLU A 264 -29.82 -6.16 13.70
N LEU A 265 -30.46 -7.33 13.68
CA LEU A 265 -30.19 -8.34 12.64
C LEU A 265 -30.41 -7.79 11.21
N THR A 266 -31.33 -6.82 11.06
CA THR A 266 -31.58 -6.14 9.78
C THR A 266 -30.41 -5.24 9.35
N ASP A 267 -29.47 -4.89 10.24
CA ASP A 267 -28.29 -4.08 9.95
C ASP A 267 -27.16 -4.87 9.32
N ILE A 268 -27.11 -6.20 9.49
CA ILE A 268 -26.00 -7.05 9.00
C ILE A 268 -25.76 -6.79 7.50
N GLY A 269 -26.83 -6.77 6.70
CA GLY A 269 -26.74 -6.49 5.27
C GLY A 269 -26.19 -5.09 4.94
N HIS A 270 -26.30 -4.11 5.82
CA HIS A 270 -25.69 -2.79 5.65
C HIS A 270 -24.19 -2.82 5.92
N TYR A 271 -23.75 -3.50 6.98
CA TYR A 271 -22.31 -3.72 7.25
C TYR A 271 -21.64 -4.45 6.08
N VAL A 272 -22.25 -5.53 5.59
CA VAL A 272 -21.76 -6.30 4.44
C VAL A 272 -21.68 -5.43 3.18
N LYS A 273 -22.71 -4.63 2.89
CA LYS A 273 -22.69 -3.69 1.76
C LYS A 273 -21.60 -2.64 1.90
N LEU A 274 -21.38 -2.08 3.08
CA LEU A 274 -20.31 -1.12 3.34
C LEU A 274 -18.93 -1.75 3.11
N ILE A 275 -18.70 -2.97 3.60
CA ILE A 275 -17.46 -3.72 3.38
C ILE A 275 -17.22 -3.97 1.89
N ASN A 276 -18.20 -4.55 1.19
CA ASN A 276 -18.07 -4.95 -0.21
C ASN A 276 -17.86 -3.75 -1.16
N ASN A 277 -18.37 -2.57 -0.82
CA ASN A 277 -18.18 -1.35 -1.61
C ASN A 277 -16.99 -0.50 -1.14
N SER A 278 -16.23 -0.92 -0.12
CA SER A 278 -15.03 -0.22 0.37
C SER A 278 -13.79 -1.12 0.29
N VAL A 279 -13.40 -1.72 1.41
CA VAL A 279 -12.19 -2.53 1.56
C VAL A 279 -12.27 -3.90 0.84
N GLY A 280 -13.47 -4.31 0.43
CA GLY A 280 -13.74 -5.65 -0.05
C GLY A 280 -13.69 -6.70 1.06
N PHE A 281 -14.07 -7.93 0.74
CA PHE A 281 -14.16 -8.98 1.75
C PHE A 281 -12.82 -9.72 1.92
N ASN A 282 -12.01 -9.25 2.89
CA ASN A 282 -10.85 -9.96 3.41
C ASN A 282 -11.02 -10.15 4.93
N PRO A 283 -11.08 -11.39 5.46
CA PRO A 283 -11.41 -11.64 6.87
C PRO A 283 -10.56 -10.86 7.87
N ARG A 284 -9.24 -10.71 7.60
CA ARG A 284 -8.35 -9.92 8.47
C ARG A 284 -8.68 -8.43 8.41
N THR A 285 -8.83 -7.88 7.21
CA THR A 285 -9.17 -6.44 7.04
C THR A 285 -10.50 -6.12 7.70
N VAL A 286 -11.50 -6.98 7.50
CA VAL A 286 -12.82 -6.86 8.13
C VAL A 286 -12.72 -6.95 9.65
N THR A 287 -12.02 -7.95 10.19
CA THR A 287 -11.77 -8.09 11.64
C THR A 287 -11.13 -6.82 12.22
N ARG A 288 -10.15 -6.23 11.51
CA ARG A 288 -9.51 -4.96 11.91
C ARG A 288 -10.51 -3.80 11.95
N LEU A 289 -11.40 -3.68 10.96
CA LEU A 289 -12.45 -2.66 10.96
C LEU A 289 -13.37 -2.78 12.18
N PHE A 290 -13.79 -4.00 12.55
CA PHE A 290 -14.64 -4.22 13.73
C PHE A 290 -13.90 -3.94 15.06
N TYR A 291 -12.60 -4.23 15.15
CA TYR A 291 -11.82 -3.83 16.32
C TYR A 291 -11.62 -2.31 16.41
N ASN A 292 -11.43 -1.63 15.28
CA ASN A 292 -11.43 -0.17 15.24
C ASN A 292 -12.80 0.36 15.67
N LEU A 293 -13.90 -0.22 15.20
CA LEU A 293 -15.26 0.14 15.61
C LEU A 293 -15.44 0.04 17.14
N LEU A 294 -14.95 -1.02 17.77
CA LEU A 294 -14.99 -1.17 19.24
C LEU A 294 -14.25 -0.02 19.95
N LEU A 295 -13.05 0.34 19.47
CA LEU A 295 -12.27 1.44 20.02
C LEU A 295 -13.01 2.77 19.87
N PHE A 296 -13.48 3.09 18.66
CA PHE A 296 -14.17 4.35 18.39
C PHE A 296 -15.50 4.45 19.12
N ASN A 297 -16.27 3.37 19.18
CA ASN A 297 -17.52 3.39 19.92
C ASN A 297 -17.28 3.74 21.40
N LYS A 298 -16.21 3.22 22.01
CA LYS A 298 -15.83 3.57 23.39
C LYS A 298 -15.36 5.02 23.55
N ILE A 299 -14.61 5.55 22.59
CA ILE A 299 -14.19 6.96 22.60
C ILE A 299 -15.43 7.86 22.57
N VAL A 300 -16.34 7.58 21.65
CA VAL A 300 -17.56 8.37 21.42
C VAL A 300 -18.56 8.20 22.59
N GLU A 301 -18.57 7.07 23.32
CA GLU A 301 -19.32 6.92 24.59
C GLU A 301 -18.75 7.80 25.70
N LYS A 302 -17.42 7.87 25.85
CA LYS A 302 -16.75 8.65 26.90
C LYS A 302 -16.85 10.15 26.69
N MET A 303 -16.81 10.60 25.44
CA MET A 303 -16.90 12.02 25.09
C MET A 303 -18.28 12.62 25.40
N SER A 304 -19.20 11.84 26.00
CA SER A 304 -20.53 12.29 26.43
C SER A 304 -21.23 13.07 25.31
N ILE A 305 -21.18 12.52 24.10
CA ILE A 305 -21.99 12.98 22.98
C ILE A 305 -23.42 12.61 23.37
N ASN A 306 -24.01 13.49 24.17
CA ASN A 306 -25.42 13.56 24.46
C ASN A 306 -26.07 14.03 23.16
N ASP A 307 -26.14 13.14 22.18
CA ASP A 307 -27.00 13.33 21.03
C ASP A 307 -28.32 12.61 21.34
N PRO A 308 -29.35 13.32 21.82
CA PRO A 308 -30.66 12.73 22.10
C PRO A 308 -31.36 12.20 20.84
N ALA A 309 -30.81 12.45 19.63
CA ALA A 309 -31.41 12.07 18.35
C ALA A 309 -30.82 10.80 17.72
N SER A 310 -29.75 10.18 18.25
CA SER A 310 -29.19 8.95 17.68
C SER A 310 -29.38 7.73 18.59
N GLN A 311 -30.00 6.68 18.05
CA GLN A 311 -30.04 5.39 18.75
C GLN A 311 -28.63 4.77 18.75
N PRO A 312 -28.25 3.99 19.79
CA PRO A 312 -26.95 3.33 19.84
C PRO A 312 -26.61 2.52 18.57
N ASN A 313 -27.60 1.84 17.99
CA ASN A 313 -27.43 1.06 16.75
C ASN A 313 -27.08 1.96 15.54
N ASP A 314 -27.82 3.05 15.34
CA ASP A 314 -27.56 4.04 14.28
C ASP A 314 -26.15 4.60 14.39
N ARG A 315 -25.72 4.95 15.61
CA ARG A 315 -24.40 5.50 15.86
C ARG A 315 -23.29 4.51 15.51
N VAL A 316 -23.43 3.24 15.91
CA VAL A 316 -22.46 2.18 15.61
C VAL A 316 -22.39 1.93 14.10
N ARG A 317 -23.53 1.90 13.40
CA ARG A 317 -23.60 1.76 11.94
C ARG A 317 -22.93 2.92 11.20
N MET A 318 -23.20 4.16 11.62
CA MET A 318 -22.58 5.38 11.09
C MET A 318 -21.07 5.44 11.35
N LEU A 319 -20.63 5.05 12.56
CA LEU A 319 -19.21 4.94 12.90
C LEU A 319 -18.50 3.93 12.01
N PHE A 320 -19.12 2.77 11.76
CA PHE A 320 -18.56 1.78 10.86
C PHE A 320 -18.48 2.29 9.41
N ALA A 321 -19.52 2.97 8.91
CA ALA A 321 -19.50 3.61 7.60
C ALA A 321 -18.36 4.64 7.47
N LYS A 322 -18.15 5.45 8.51
CA LYS A 322 -17.03 6.40 8.61
C LYS A 322 -15.67 5.69 8.56
N LEU A 323 -15.50 4.56 9.26
CA LEU A 323 -14.26 3.77 9.21
C LEU A 323 -14.00 3.18 7.81
N CYS A 324 -15.02 2.64 7.16
CA CYS A 324 -14.91 2.17 5.76
C CYS A 324 -14.51 3.30 4.81
N LEU A 325 -15.10 4.50 4.98
CA LEU A 325 -14.77 5.67 4.18
C LEU A 325 -13.31 6.10 4.38
N GLN A 326 -12.84 6.16 5.63
CA GLN A 326 -11.47 6.53 5.97
C GLN A 326 -10.44 5.56 5.40
N GLU A 327 -10.69 4.25 5.49
CA GLU A 327 -9.74 3.22 5.06
C GLU A 327 -9.65 3.09 3.52
N SER A 328 -10.76 3.29 2.80
CA SER A 328 -10.81 3.07 1.34
C SER A 328 -10.80 4.35 0.51
N PHE A 329 -11.27 5.47 1.06
CA PHE A 329 -11.50 6.71 0.30
C PHE A 329 -11.10 7.94 1.12
N ASN A 330 -9.88 7.94 1.66
CA ASN A 330 -9.39 9.01 2.54
C ASN A 330 -9.51 10.43 1.94
N PRO A 331 -9.21 10.70 0.65
CA PRO A 331 -9.49 12.00 0.04
C PRO A 331 -10.97 12.41 0.12
N MET A 332 -11.91 11.48 -0.09
CA MET A 332 -13.34 11.74 0.07
C MET A 332 -13.71 12.00 1.54
N TYR A 333 -13.12 11.25 2.47
CA TYR A 333 -13.28 11.53 3.90
C TYR A 333 -12.87 12.96 4.26
N LYS A 334 -11.68 13.40 3.81
CA LYS A 334 -11.19 14.77 4.02
C LYS A 334 -12.09 15.82 3.38
N TYR A 335 -12.58 15.56 2.17
CA TYR A 335 -13.55 16.41 1.50
C TYR A 335 -14.83 16.57 2.33
N LEU A 336 -15.38 15.49 2.88
CA LEU A 336 -16.60 15.56 3.70
C LEU A 336 -16.41 16.34 5.01
N LEU A 337 -15.20 16.38 5.59
CA LEU A 337 -14.93 17.19 6.78
C LEU A 337 -15.14 18.69 6.53
N GLN A 338 -14.89 19.14 5.30
CA GLN A 338 -14.97 20.55 4.90
C GLN A 338 -16.28 20.89 4.18
N ALA A 339 -16.94 19.90 3.59
CA ALA A 339 -18.15 20.10 2.80
C ALA A 339 -19.39 20.42 3.67
N ASP A 340 -20.33 21.16 3.10
CA ASP A 340 -21.67 21.29 3.68
C ASP A 340 -22.49 20.02 3.40
N ILE A 341 -22.48 19.10 4.36
CA ILE A 341 -23.11 17.78 4.22
C ILE A 341 -24.63 17.91 4.35
N ASN A 342 -25.35 17.53 3.28
CA ASN A 342 -26.80 17.43 3.26
C ASN A 342 -27.27 16.25 2.38
N ALA A 343 -28.57 15.93 2.41
CA ALA A 343 -29.12 14.79 1.67
C ALA A 343 -28.96 14.93 0.14
N GLU A 344 -28.99 16.15 -0.38
CA GLU A 344 -28.82 16.42 -1.81
C GLU A 344 -27.38 16.17 -2.28
N LEU A 345 -26.39 16.51 -1.46
CA LEU A 345 -24.98 16.21 -1.72
C LEU A 345 -24.78 14.71 -1.95
N PHE A 346 -25.37 13.86 -1.12
CA PHE A 346 -25.28 12.41 -1.32
C PHE A 346 -26.07 11.93 -2.53
N THR A 347 -27.35 12.29 -2.61
CA THR A 347 -28.29 11.67 -3.57
C THR A 347 -28.14 12.18 -5.00
N LYS A 348 -27.75 13.45 -5.19
CA LYS A 348 -27.67 14.08 -6.52
C LYS A 348 -26.23 14.33 -6.99
N LYS A 349 -25.22 14.16 -6.12
CA LYS A 349 -23.82 14.40 -6.49
C LYS A 349 -22.94 13.20 -6.22
N LEU A 350 -22.66 12.93 -4.94
CA LEU A 350 -21.64 11.95 -4.55
C LEU A 350 -21.99 10.50 -4.94
N SER A 351 -23.27 10.18 -5.08
CA SER A 351 -23.73 8.84 -5.50
C SER A 351 -23.81 8.66 -7.02
N ILE A 352 -23.47 9.69 -7.81
CA ILE A 352 -23.59 9.66 -9.27
C ILE A 352 -22.19 9.63 -9.89
N PRO A 353 -21.80 8.51 -10.54
CA PRO A 353 -20.46 8.37 -11.14
C PRO A 353 -20.11 9.48 -12.12
N GLU A 354 -21.05 9.90 -12.97
CA GLU A 354 -20.86 10.94 -13.99
C GLU A 354 -20.55 12.29 -13.35
N VAL A 355 -21.24 12.62 -12.25
CA VAL A 355 -21.02 13.87 -11.52
C VAL A 355 -19.62 13.90 -10.90
N LEU A 356 -19.19 12.81 -10.25
CA LEU A 356 -17.84 12.71 -9.71
C LEU A 356 -16.76 12.80 -10.80
N LYS A 357 -17.04 12.31 -12.01
CA LYS A 357 -16.11 12.34 -13.16
C LYS A 357 -15.99 13.72 -13.78
N GLU A 358 -17.10 14.44 -13.95
CA GLU A 358 -17.15 15.61 -14.84
C GLU A 358 -17.30 16.94 -14.10
N ALA A 359 -18.00 16.98 -12.96
CA ALA A 359 -18.33 18.25 -12.33
C ALA A 359 -17.07 18.97 -11.83
N SER A 360 -16.99 20.28 -12.10
CA SER A 360 -15.83 21.11 -11.76
C SER A 360 -15.59 21.20 -10.24
N GLU A 361 -16.65 21.13 -9.43
CA GLU A 361 -16.58 21.16 -7.97
C GLU A 361 -15.77 20.00 -7.36
N PHE A 362 -15.66 18.87 -8.06
CA PHE A 362 -14.85 17.71 -7.64
C PHE A 362 -13.47 17.66 -8.31
N ALA A 363 -13.03 18.72 -9.01
CA ALA A 363 -11.75 18.72 -9.70
C ALA A 363 -10.55 18.54 -8.74
N VAL A 364 -10.58 19.21 -7.59
CA VAL A 364 -9.54 19.07 -6.55
C VAL A 364 -9.54 17.66 -5.98
N LEU A 365 -10.72 17.15 -5.62
CA LEU A 365 -10.89 15.77 -5.13
C LEU A 365 -10.39 14.72 -6.14
N ARG A 366 -10.70 14.89 -7.43
CA ARG A 366 -10.18 14.01 -8.50
C ARG A 366 -8.66 14.08 -8.62
N ALA A 367 -8.05 15.25 -8.38
CA ALA A 367 -6.60 15.40 -8.41
C ALA A 367 -5.92 14.64 -7.27
N GLU A 368 -6.58 14.49 -6.10
CA GLU A 368 -6.08 13.65 -5.01
C GLU A 368 -6.12 12.15 -5.33
N PHE A 369 -7.02 11.70 -6.21
CA PHE A 369 -7.12 10.32 -6.70
C PHE A 369 -6.26 10.02 -7.94
N ARG A 370 -5.24 10.86 -8.22
CA ARG A 370 -4.46 10.78 -9.46
C ARG A 370 -3.80 9.42 -9.64
N GLU A 371 -3.24 8.81 -8.59
CA GLU A 371 -2.57 7.51 -8.70
C GLU A 371 -3.55 6.40 -9.11
N GLU A 372 -4.74 6.37 -8.53
CA GLU A 372 -5.79 5.39 -8.83
C GLU A 372 -6.31 5.56 -10.26
N LEU A 373 -6.48 6.81 -10.70
CA LEU A 373 -6.95 7.14 -12.05
C LEU A 373 -5.90 6.87 -13.12
N GLU A 374 -4.61 7.15 -12.85
CA GLU A 374 -3.50 6.90 -13.78
C GLU A 374 -3.20 5.40 -13.97
N ARG A 375 -3.50 4.55 -12.97
CA ARG A 375 -3.39 3.07 -13.09
C ARG A 375 -4.42 2.46 -14.04
N GLY A 376 -5.35 3.25 -14.59
CA GLY A 376 -6.37 2.78 -15.51
C GLY A 376 -7.53 2.05 -14.82
N ASP A 377 -7.79 2.30 -13.52
CA ASP A 377 -9.03 1.85 -12.88
C ASP A 377 -10.19 2.77 -13.31
N PHE A 378 -10.67 2.57 -14.55
CA PHE A 378 -11.79 3.31 -15.14
C PHE A 378 -13.08 3.21 -14.30
N LEU A 379 -13.15 2.26 -13.36
CA LEU A 379 -14.28 2.02 -12.49
C LEU A 379 -14.11 2.64 -11.09
N PHE A 380 -12.95 3.18 -10.73
CA PHE A 380 -12.68 3.69 -9.38
C PHE A 380 -13.73 4.72 -8.91
N LEU A 381 -13.96 5.78 -9.69
CA LEU A 381 -14.98 6.79 -9.36
C LEU A 381 -16.39 6.22 -9.34
N SER A 382 -16.64 5.16 -10.11
CA SER A 382 -17.91 4.45 -10.07
C SER A 382 -18.03 3.68 -8.74
N LYS A 383 -17.00 2.96 -8.29
CA LYS A 383 -16.98 2.28 -6.99
C LYS A 383 -17.18 3.27 -5.84
N LEU A 384 -16.48 4.42 -5.88
CA LEU A 384 -16.65 5.50 -4.92
C LEU A 384 -18.11 5.99 -4.89
N ALA A 385 -18.72 6.25 -6.04
CA ALA A 385 -20.13 6.66 -6.10
C ALA A 385 -21.09 5.61 -5.50
N HIS A 386 -20.90 4.33 -5.81
CA HIS A 386 -21.69 3.25 -5.22
C HIS A 386 -21.50 3.18 -3.70
N PHE A 387 -20.27 3.34 -3.20
CA PHE A 387 -20.00 3.42 -1.78
C PHE A 387 -20.73 4.61 -1.13
N MET A 388 -20.70 5.79 -1.75
CA MET A 388 -21.40 6.98 -1.24
C MET A 388 -22.91 6.76 -1.16
N ALA A 389 -23.49 6.03 -2.11
CA ALA A 389 -24.90 5.64 -2.05
C ALA A 389 -25.19 4.71 -0.86
N VAL A 390 -24.35 3.69 -0.64
CA VAL A 390 -24.48 2.75 0.49
C VAL A 390 -24.28 3.46 1.83
N LEU A 391 -23.32 4.38 1.91
CA LEU A 391 -23.06 5.20 3.08
C LEU A 391 -24.27 6.09 3.41
N PHE A 392 -24.91 6.70 2.41
CA PHE A 392 -26.12 7.48 2.63
C PHE A 392 -27.30 6.61 3.11
N VAL A 393 -27.44 5.38 2.59
CA VAL A 393 -28.42 4.42 3.11
C VAL A 393 -28.13 4.05 4.56
N ALA A 394 -26.86 3.86 4.93
CA ALA A 394 -26.46 3.57 6.29
C ALA A 394 -26.75 4.73 7.26
N ILE A 395 -26.68 5.99 6.79
CA ILE A 395 -27.06 7.18 7.57
C ILE A 395 -28.59 7.32 7.67
N SER A 396 -29.31 7.06 6.58
CA SER A 396 -30.74 7.38 6.48
C SER A 396 -31.68 6.36 7.11
N LYS A 397 -31.27 5.08 7.21
CA LYS A 397 -32.10 3.97 7.70
C LYS A 397 -32.82 4.30 9.02
N SER A 398 -34.15 4.20 9.04
CA SER A 398 -35.02 4.39 10.22
C SER A 398 -35.56 3.06 10.75
N ASP A 399 -35.40 2.82 12.05
CA ASP A 399 -35.77 1.54 12.66
C ASP A 399 -37.23 1.47 13.16
N LEU A 400 -37.94 2.58 13.41
CA LEU A 400 -39.33 2.57 13.93
C LEU A 400 -40.18 3.80 13.53
N ALA A 401 -41.51 3.68 13.75
CA ALA A 401 -42.62 4.56 13.36
C ALA A 401 -42.54 6.06 13.76
N ASN A 402 -41.55 6.47 14.55
CA ASN A 402 -41.23 7.88 14.78
C ASN A 402 -39.94 8.18 14.01
N GLU A 403 -40.10 8.58 12.75
CA GLU A 403 -38.98 8.93 11.86
C GLU A 403 -38.20 10.12 12.43
N ILE A 404 -37.01 9.85 12.99
CA ILE A 404 -36.00 10.89 13.20
C ILE A 404 -35.74 11.52 11.83
N PRO A 405 -35.90 12.86 11.68
CA PRO A 405 -35.67 13.52 10.41
C PRO A 405 -34.27 13.23 9.86
N ILE A 406 -34.17 13.01 8.55
CA ILE A 406 -32.89 12.76 7.88
C ILE A 406 -31.83 13.83 8.17
N GLN A 407 -32.25 15.08 8.40
CA GLN A 407 -31.36 16.20 8.73
C GLN A 407 -30.68 16.01 10.09
N GLU A 408 -31.40 15.46 11.09
CA GLU A 408 -30.83 15.17 12.40
C GLU A 408 -29.79 14.04 12.28
N LYS A 409 -30.09 12.99 11.50
CA LYS A 409 -29.12 11.90 11.24
C LYS A 409 -27.87 12.36 10.51
N ILE A 410 -28.02 13.29 9.55
CA ILE A 410 -26.88 13.90 8.87
C ILE A 410 -26.06 14.76 9.84
N ALA A 411 -26.70 15.49 10.75
CA ALA A 411 -26.01 16.23 11.80
C ALA A 411 -25.23 15.30 12.73
N THR A 412 -25.83 14.19 13.18
CA THR A 412 -25.12 13.14 13.94
C THR A 412 -23.92 12.61 13.16
N PHE A 413 -24.10 12.28 11.88
CA PHE A 413 -23.00 11.78 11.04
C PHE A 413 -21.88 12.82 10.88
N ARG A 414 -22.21 14.11 10.76
CA ARG A 414 -21.22 15.20 10.73
C ARG A 414 -20.41 15.26 12.03
N THR A 415 -21.07 15.10 13.18
CA THR A 415 -20.37 14.99 14.46
C THR A 415 -19.46 13.76 14.47
N ILE A 416 -19.94 12.60 13.99
CA ILE A 416 -19.14 11.37 13.90
C ILE A 416 -17.90 11.53 13.00
N LEU A 417 -18.05 12.20 11.86
CA LEU A 417 -16.96 12.46 10.93
C LEU A 417 -15.84 13.28 11.59
N SER A 418 -16.18 14.26 12.43
CA SER A 418 -15.20 15.15 13.06
C SER A 418 -14.25 14.46 14.06
N PHE A 419 -14.54 13.23 14.50
CA PHE A 419 -13.64 12.48 15.38
C PHE A 419 -12.47 11.88 14.59
N SER A 420 -11.25 12.36 14.81
CA SER A 420 -10.04 11.80 14.20
C SER A 420 -9.60 10.48 14.86
N ASN A 421 -8.85 9.66 14.11
CA ASN A 421 -8.32 8.37 14.57
C ASN A 421 -6.98 8.48 15.32
N GLU A 422 -6.48 9.69 15.57
CA GLU A 422 -5.14 9.90 16.12
C GLU A 422 -5.12 9.72 17.65
N THR A 423 -5.25 8.48 18.08
CA THR A 423 -4.60 8.03 19.32
C THR A 423 -3.12 7.80 19.04
N GLY A 424 -2.35 8.89 18.97
CA GLY A 424 -0.90 8.91 19.11
C GLY A 424 -0.56 9.65 20.41
N MET A 425 0.40 9.14 21.18
CA MET A 425 0.84 9.69 22.46
C MET A 425 1.00 11.22 22.42
N ALA A 426 0.09 11.95 23.07
CA ALA A 426 0.32 13.33 23.44
C ALA A 426 1.22 13.35 24.69
N ASP A 427 2.52 13.13 24.48
CA ASP A 427 3.49 13.90 25.24
C ASP A 427 3.45 15.31 24.65
N GLY A 428 3.31 16.31 25.52
CA GLY A 428 3.07 17.69 25.13
C GLY A 428 4.12 18.20 24.14
N GLN A 429 3.72 18.38 22.89
CA GLN A 429 4.28 19.35 21.97
C GLN A 429 3.12 20.08 21.31
N ASP A 430 3.27 21.41 21.25
CA ASP A 430 2.23 22.40 21.04
C ASP A 430 1.38 22.17 19.78
N GLU A 431 0.05 22.34 19.92
CA GLU A 431 -0.94 22.34 18.84
C GLU A 431 -0.61 23.35 17.70
N SER A 432 0.33 24.28 17.93
CA SER A 432 0.81 25.22 16.90
C SER A 432 1.78 24.60 15.88
N GLU A 433 2.57 23.58 16.23
CA GLU A 433 3.54 22.98 15.29
C GLU A 433 2.86 22.03 14.29
N GLN A 434 1.83 21.28 14.72
CA GLN A 434 1.11 20.35 13.82
C GLN A 434 0.21 21.06 12.80
N GLN A 435 -0.38 22.20 13.17
CA GLN A 435 -1.14 23.05 12.26
C GLN A 435 -0.21 23.70 11.22
N ALA A 436 0.97 24.17 11.65
CA ALA A 436 1.99 24.75 10.76
C ALA A 436 2.53 23.73 9.73
N ASP A 437 2.80 22.48 10.14
CA ASP A 437 3.26 21.42 9.25
C ASP A 437 2.18 21.01 8.21
N TYR A 438 0.91 20.99 8.63
CA TYR A 438 -0.23 20.69 7.75
C TYR A 438 -0.50 21.81 6.74
N ASP A 439 -0.42 23.06 7.19
CA ASP A 439 -0.60 24.25 6.35
C ASP A 439 0.57 24.37 5.34
N ALA A 440 1.81 24.09 5.76
CA ALA A 440 2.98 24.04 4.88
C ALA A 440 2.89 22.94 3.81
N TYR A 441 2.38 21.75 4.16
CA TYR A 441 2.13 20.67 3.19
C TYR A 441 1.10 21.07 2.13
N THR A 442 0.03 21.74 2.58
CA THR A 442 -1.07 22.21 1.72
C THR A 442 -0.60 23.29 0.76
N GLU A 443 0.11 24.33 1.25
CA GLU A 443 0.68 25.40 0.43
C GLU A 443 1.66 24.87 -0.63
N ARG A 444 2.47 23.85 -0.27
CA ARG A 444 3.38 23.20 -1.23
C ARG A 444 2.66 22.46 -2.34
N ALA A 445 1.52 21.81 -2.04
CA ALA A 445 0.71 21.14 -3.04
C ALA A 445 0.06 22.15 -4.00
N LEU A 446 -0.49 23.25 -3.46
CA LEU A 446 -1.06 24.34 -4.25
C LEU A 446 -0.03 24.99 -5.17
N ASN A 447 1.18 25.27 -4.67
CA ASN A 447 2.28 25.79 -5.47
C ASN A 447 2.61 24.86 -6.65
N ARG A 448 2.66 23.54 -6.43
CA ARG A 448 2.94 22.57 -7.52
C ARG A 448 1.90 22.60 -8.63
N GLU A 449 0.63 22.76 -8.29
CA GLU A 449 -0.43 22.84 -9.31
C GLU A 449 -0.42 24.20 -10.02
N LEU A 450 -0.18 25.30 -9.29
CA LEU A 450 -0.02 26.63 -9.86
C LEU A 450 1.08 26.65 -10.94
N ILE A 451 2.30 26.18 -10.61
CA ILE A 451 3.41 26.23 -11.56
C ILE A 451 3.20 25.31 -12.77
N LYS A 452 2.53 24.17 -12.59
CA LYS A 452 2.15 23.28 -13.69
C LYS A 452 1.18 23.99 -14.63
N GLY A 453 0.17 24.66 -14.08
CA GLY A 453 -0.80 25.46 -14.84
C GLY A 453 -0.10 26.56 -15.63
N VAL A 454 0.75 27.35 -14.96
CA VAL A 454 1.52 28.43 -15.58
C VAL A 454 2.42 27.90 -16.71
N ILE A 455 3.18 26.82 -16.50
CA ILE A 455 4.03 26.23 -17.57
C ILE A 455 3.18 25.79 -18.76
N SER A 456 2.06 25.11 -18.51
CA SER A 456 1.16 24.66 -19.59
C SER A 456 0.60 25.84 -20.38
N GLU A 457 0.26 26.93 -19.70
CA GLU A 457 -0.24 28.15 -20.34
C GLU A 457 0.87 28.89 -21.10
N ILE A 458 2.11 28.94 -20.60
CA ILE A 458 3.28 29.47 -21.32
C ILE A 458 3.49 28.68 -22.63
N GLU A 459 3.50 27.35 -22.56
CA GLU A 459 3.71 26.48 -23.73
C GLU A 459 2.61 26.66 -24.78
N SER A 460 1.36 26.91 -24.35
CA SER A 460 0.23 27.18 -25.23
C SER A 460 0.26 28.60 -25.81
N ARG A 461 0.45 29.61 -24.97
CA ARG A 461 0.36 31.03 -25.33
C ARG A 461 1.51 31.50 -26.22
N TYR A 462 2.73 31.01 -25.98
CA TYR A 462 3.94 31.44 -26.69
C TYR A 462 4.55 30.35 -27.58
N GLN A 463 3.71 29.43 -28.08
CA GLN A 463 4.17 28.28 -28.87
C GLN A 463 5.05 28.68 -30.06
N MET A 464 4.74 29.82 -30.72
CA MET A 464 5.48 30.30 -31.89
C MET A 464 6.87 30.86 -31.52
N GLU A 465 6.97 31.64 -30.45
CA GLU A 465 8.21 32.19 -29.92
C GLU A 465 9.11 31.07 -29.41
N LEU A 466 8.57 30.13 -28.63
CA LEU A 466 9.30 28.99 -28.09
C LEU A 466 9.84 28.09 -29.20
N LYS A 467 9.08 27.88 -30.29
CA LYS A 467 9.55 27.13 -31.46
C LYS A 467 10.73 27.82 -32.15
N GLN A 468 10.74 29.15 -32.21
CA GLN A 468 11.85 29.93 -32.78
C GLN A 468 13.07 29.96 -31.86
N LEU A 469 12.88 29.89 -30.54
CA LEU A 469 13.94 29.89 -29.54
C LEU A 469 14.48 28.48 -29.21
N ALA A 470 13.82 27.41 -29.66
CA ALA A 470 14.22 26.02 -29.39
C ALA A 470 15.71 25.68 -29.63
N PRO A 471 16.44 26.28 -30.59
CA PRO A 471 17.87 26.03 -30.76
C PRO A 471 18.74 26.57 -29.61
N ILE A 472 18.26 27.56 -28.87
CA ILE A 472 19.02 28.31 -27.85
C ILE A 472 18.35 28.34 -26.48
N MET A 473 17.14 27.82 -26.33
CA MET A 473 16.38 27.84 -25.08
C MET A 473 15.85 26.45 -24.75
N SER A 474 16.10 25.98 -23.52
CA SER A 474 15.51 24.74 -23.03
C SER A 474 14.02 24.91 -22.77
N LYS A 475 13.29 23.78 -22.71
CA LYS A 475 11.95 23.79 -22.13
C LYS A 475 11.99 24.28 -20.69
N PHE A 476 10.89 24.87 -20.24
CA PHE A 476 10.70 25.21 -18.84
C PHE A 476 10.69 23.94 -17.99
N LYS A 477 11.44 23.98 -16.90
CA LYS A 477 11.48 22.94 -15.88
C LYS A 477 11.00 23.53 -14.57
N LYS A 478 10.19 22.76 -13.85
CA LYS A 478 9.78 23.11 -12.49
C LYS A 478 10.85 22.69 -11.49
N TRP A 479 10.99 23.47 -10.43
CA TRP A 479 11.78 23.12 -9.26
C TRP A 479 11.02 23.53 -7.99
N GLN A 480 11.11 22.68 -6.97
CA GLN A 480 10.58 22.91 -5.64
C GLN A 480 11.51 22.20 -4.63
N PRO A 481 11.80 22.80 -3.45
CA PRO A 481 12.58 22.18 -2.39
C PRO A 481 12.02 20.81 -1.93
N ARG A 482 12.88 19.95 -1.36
CA ARG A 482 12.46 18.64 -0.82
C ARG A 482 11.84 18.81 0.58
N TYR A 483 10.99 17.85 0.96
CA TYR A 483 10.34 17.81 2.28
C TYR A 483 11.40 17.80 3.41
N GLY A 484 11.36 18.80 4.29
CA GLY A 484 12.26 18.93 5.45
C GLY A 484 12.86 20.33 5.70
N ASP A 485 12.85 21.22 4.71
CA ASP A 485 13.20 22.64 4.90
C ASP A 485 11.91 23.47 5.07
N ASP A 486 11.89 24.58 5.82
CA ASP A 486 10.72 25.49 5.97
C ASP A 486 10.43 26.33 4.71
N ASP A 487 10.88 25.84 3.55
CA ASP A 487 10.89 26.53 2.27
C ASP A 487 9.61 26.22 1.46
N LEU A 488 8.74 27.22 1.35
CA LEU A 488 7.49 27.22 0.58
C LEU A 488 7.69 27.75 -0.84
N SER A 489 8.92 27.99 -1.29
CA SER A 489 9.20 28.50 -2.61
C SER A 489 8.88 27.52 -3.75
N ILE A 490 8.59 28.08 -4.92
CA ILE A 490 8.51 27.33 -6.17
C ILE A 490 9.07 28.15 -7.32
N SER A 491 9.75 27.47 -8.24
CA SER A 491 10.25 28.11 -9.44
C SER A 491 10.01 27.31 -10.72
N ALA A 492 9.91 28.04 -11.83
CA ALA A 492 10.05 27.49 -13.17
C ALA A 492 11.20 28.18 -13.87
N TRP A 493 12.10 27.40 -14.46
CA TRP A 493 13.27 27.94 -15.12
C TRP A 493 13.52 27.33 -16.49
N ALA A 494 14.13 28.13 -17.36
CA ALA A 494 14.57 27.72 -18.68
C ALA A 494 16.00 28.23 -18.92
N LYS A 495 16.89 27.35 -19.39
CA LYS A 495 18.26 27.74 -19.73
C LYS A 495 18.29 28.36 -21.12
N VAL A 496 18.83 29.57 -21.22
CA VAL A 496 19.08 30.27 -22.48
C VAL A 496 20.58 30.29 -22.75
N THR A 497 21.00 29.78 -23.91
CA THR A 497 22.42 29.66 -24.30
C THR A 497 22.74 30.56 -25.48
N SER A 498 23.97 31.08 -25.51
CA SER A 498 24.49 31.75 -26.70
C SER A 498 24.56 30.79 -27.90
N SER A 499 24.45 31.33 -29.12
CA SER A 499 24.53 30.56 -30.39
C SER A 499 25.82 29.75 -30.55
N ASN A 500 26.88 30.10 -29.81
CA ASN A 500 28.19 29.43 -29.86
C ASN A 500 28.39 28.42 -28.71
N ASN A 501 27.34 28.17 -27.89
CA ASN A 501 27.25 27.14 -26.85
C ASN A 501 28.31 27.21 -25.72
N LYS A 502 28.92 28.38 -25.49
CA LYS A 502 29.99 28.57 -24.48
C LYS A 502 29.53 29.17 -23.15
N SER A 503 28.37 29.81 -23.11
CA SER A 503 27.79 30.45 -21.93
C SER A 503 26.26 30.40 -21.98
N GLY A 504 25.61 30.30 -20.81
CA GLY A 504 24.16 30.32 -20.71
C GLY A 504 23.70 30.85 -19.35
N ILE A 505 22.46 31.36 -19.33
CA ILE A 505 21.83 32.04 -18.20
C ILE A 505 20.48 31.34 -17.93
N LEU A 506 20.06 31.27 -16.67
CA LEU A 506 18.77 30.70 -16.32
C LEU A 506 17.72 31.81 -16.26
N LEU A 507 16.71 31.75 -17.13
CA LEU A 507 15.49 32.52 -16.95
C LEU A 507 14.66 31.86 -15.86
N SER A 508 14.36 32.58 -14.78
CA SER A 508 13.68 32.07 -13.59
C SER A 508 12.38 32.84 -13.33
N LEU A 509 11.31 32.09 -13.06
CA LEU A 509 10.03 32.56 -12.54
C LEU A 509 9.95 32.03 -11.11
N TYR A 510 9.88 32.89 -10.11
CA TYR A 510 10.01 32.52 -8.70
C TYR A 510 8.85 33.07 -7.87
N LEU A 511 8.30 32.22 -7.01
CA LEU A 511 7.30 32.57 -6.00
C LEU A 511 7.74 31.98 -4.66
N ASP A 512 7.86 32.83 -3.64
CA ASP A 512 7.96 32.45 -2.24
C ASP A 512 6.62 32.73 -1.55
N ALA A 513 5.98 31.70 -1.01
CA ALA A 513 4.68 31.80 -0.35
C ALA A 513 4.76 32.07 1.16
N GLY A 514 5.94 32.45 1.68
CA GLY A 514 6.14 32.85 3.08
C GLY A 514 7.07 31.93 3.87
N SER A 515 8.19 31.54 3.27
CA SER A 515 9.19 30.66 3.89
C SER A 515 9.86 31.33 5.09
N HIS A 516 9.89 30.67 6.26
CA HIS A 516 10.41 31.25 7.52
C HIS A 516 11.95 31.45 7.58
N GLY A 517 12.66 31.28 6.46
CA GLY A 517 14.11 31.52 6.36
C GLY A 517 14.55 32.51 5.29
N SER A 518 13.65 32.97 4.41
CA SER A 518 13.99 33.83 3.24
C SER A 518 13.61 35.30 3.41
N THR A 519 12.61 35.58 4.25
CA THR A 519 12.07 36.93 4.48
C THR A 519 12.00 37.21 5.98
N GLU A 520 12.41 38.40 6.41
CA GLU A 520 12.57 38.71 7.85
C GLU A 520 11.24 38.65 8.62
N ASN A 521 10.07 38.71 7.95
CA ASN A 521 8.74 38.74 8.58
C ASN A 521 7.67 37.79 7.98
N GLY A 522 8.05 36.76 7.21
CA GLY A 522 7.07 35.87 6.54
C GLY A 522 6.36 36.54 5.35
N GLU A 523 6.96 37.60 4.80
CA GLU A 523 6.51 38.25 3.57
C GLU A 523 6.58 37.27 2.39
N LYS A 524 5.64 37.44 1.45
CA LYS A 524 5.59 36.64 0.23
C LYS A 524 6.27 37.39 -0.89
N TYR A 525 7.01 36.70 -1.73
CA TYR A 525 7.85 37.34 -2.74
C TYR A 525 7.64 36.74 -4.12
N ILE A 526 7.55 37.60 -5.14
CA ILE A 526 7.50 37.20 -6.54
C ILE A 526 8.69 37.79 -7.27
N GLY A 527 9.44 36.94 -7.95
CA GLY A 527 10.64 37.33 -8.69
C GLY A 527 10.64 36.79 -10.12
N TYR A 528 11.06 37.62 -11.06
CA TYR A 528 11.34 37.21 -12.44
C TYR A 528 12.68 37.74 -12.86
N GLY A 529 13.56 36.85 -13.30
CA GLY A 529 14.94 37.26 -13.50
C GLY A 529 15.80 36.26 -14.26
N PHE A 530 17.05 36.67 -14.37
CA PHE A 530 18.13 35.90 -14.95
C PHE A 530 19.16 35.55 -13.86
N GLU A 531 19.30 34.27 -13.53
CA GLU A 531 20.30 33.79 -12.58
C GLU A 531 21.62 33.48 -13.31
N GLY A 532 22.76 33.80 -12.68
CA GLY A 532 24.11 33.61 -13.25
C GLY A 532 24.58 34.71 -14.21
N ALA A 533 23.98 35.90 -14.13
CA ALA A 533 24.25 37.08 -14.96
C ALA A 533 25.31 38.06 -14.41
N SER A 534 26.09 37.70 -13.38
CA SER A 534 26.97 38.65 -12.67
C SER A 534 28.25 39.12 -13.38
N GLY A 535 28.68 38.44 -14.44
CA GLY A 535 29.87 38.85 -15.19
C GLY A 535 29.70 40.21 -15.89
N TYR A 536 30.75 41.05 -15.90
CA TYR A 536 30.76 42.37 -16.58
C TYR A 536 30.20 42.34 -18.01
N PHE A 537 30.47 41.25 -18.74
CA PHE A 537 29.95 41.02 -20.07
C PHE A 537 28.42 40.89 -20.10
N ASN A 538 27.83 40.10 -19.18
CA ASN A 538 26.40 39.88 -19.07
C ASN A 538 25.67 41.17 -18.63
N GLN A 539 26.29 41.94 -17.74
CA GLN A 539 25.76 43.25 -17.31
C GLN A 539 25.66 44.25 -18.46
N LYS A 540 26.74 44.39 -19.23
CA LYS A 540 26.77 45.25 -20.41
C LYS A 540 25.78 44.78 -21.47
N TRP A 541 25.76 43.48 -21.76
CA TRP A 541 24.85 42.89 -22.74
C TRP A 541 23.39 43.14 -22.38
N PHE A 542 23.01 42.97 -21.12
CA PHE A 542 21.64 43.23 -20.70
C PHE A 542 21.28 44.72 -20.82
N LYS A 543 22.20 45.60 -20.41
CA LYS A 543 22.02 47.05 -20.54
C LYS A 543 21.76 47.46 -22.00
N ASP A 544 22.49 46.87 -22.93
CA ASP A 544 22.40 47.18 -24.35
C ASP A 544 21.13 46.59 -25.02
N ASN A 545 20.63 45.46 -24.52
CA ASN A 545 19.58 44.69 -25.20
C ASN A 545 18.19 44.74 -24.56
N PHE A 546 18.12 44.93 -23.24
CA PHE A 546 16.88 44.81 -22.45
C PHE A 546 16.56 46.02 -21.55
N LYS A 547 17.51 46.93 -21.27
CA LYS A 547 17.22 48.10 -20.39
C LYS A 547 16.09 48.99 -20.90
N LYS A 548 15.89 49.08 -22.22
CA LYS A 548 14.73 49.79 -22.80
C LYS A 548 13.41 49.06 -22.58
N THR A 549 13.44 47.73 -22.55
CA THR A 549 12.26 46.88 -22.37
C THR A 549 11.89 46.76 -20.88
N PHE A 550 12.90 46.72 -20.01
CA PHE A 550 12.78 46.64 -18.55
C PHE A 550 13.59 47.78 -17.89
N PRO A 551 13.04 49.00 -17.84
CA PRO A 551 13.74 50.15 -17.25
C PRO A 551 14.00 49.98 -15.75
N GLU A 552 13.10 49.28 -15.05
CA GLU A 552 13.18 49.01 -13.61
C GLU A 552 14.05 47.81 -13.25
N ALA A 553 14.61 47.10 -14.24
CA ALA A 553 15.46 45.94 -13.95
C ALA A 553 16.73 46.35 -13.18
N PHE A 554 17.07 45.56 -12.16
CA PHE A 554 18.19 45.79 -11.25
C PHE A 554 18.95 44.49 -10.94
N TYR A 555 20.20 44.62 -10.52
CA TYR A 555 21.03 43.50 -10.06
C TYR A 555 20.92 43.40 -8.54
N ASP A 556 20.76 42.18 -8.03
CA ASP A 556 20.85 41.92 -6.61
C ASP A 556 22.30 42.15 -6.13
N GLN A 557 22.46 42.82 -4.98
CA GLN A 557 23.78 43.09 -4.38
C GLN A 557 24.21 42.00 -3.39
N GLU A 558 23.28 41.18 -2.90
CA GLU A 558 23.55 40.12 -1.92
C GLU A 558 23.76 38.76 -2.58
N ASP A 559 23.06 38.49 -3.69
CA ASP A 559 23.26 37.32 -4.53
C ASP A 559 24.07 37.72 -5.78
N GLU A 560 25.40 37.53 -5.75
CA GLU A 560 26.41 37.95 -6.76
C GLU A 560 26.25 37.25 -8.14
N GLY A 561 25.03 37.18 -8.67
CA GLY A 561 24.63 36.37 -9.80
C GLY A 561 23.33 36.81 -10.47
N SER A 562 22.42 37.47 -9.78
CA SER A 562 21.01 37.51 -10.20
C SER A 562 20.55 38.90 -10.70
N LEU A 563 19.83 38.91 -11.81
CA LEU A 563 19.25 40.10 -12.44
C LEU A 563 17.73 40.01 -12.42
N HIS A 564 17.08 40.91 -11.71
CA HIS A 564 15.63 40.94 -11.58
C HIS A 564 15.04 41.86 -12.65
N LEU A 565 14.17 41.30 -13.50
CA LEU A 565 13.34 42.03 -14.45
C LEU A 565 12.10 42.61 -13.76
N HIS A 566 11.62 41.89 -12.76
CA HIS A 566 10.54 42.26 -11.87
C HIS A 566 10.75 41.58 -10.53
N ALA A 567 10.50 42.32 -9.45
CA ALA A 567 10.54 41.84 -8.09
C ALA A 567 9.43 42.57 -7.34
N GLU A 568 8.56 41.83 -6.66
CA GLU A 568 7.46 42.37 -5.90
C GLU A 568 7.35 41.63 -4.56
N GLU A 569 7.36 42.41 -3.49
CA GLU A 569 7.13 41.94 -2.14
C GLU A 569 5.68 42.19 -1.75
N LEU A 570 5.03 41.18 -1.20
CA LEU A 570 3.60 41.17 -0.91
C LEU A 570 3.36 40.93 0.58
N SER A 571 2.29 41.57 1.08
CA SER A 571 1.88 41.45 2.49
C SER A 571 1.72 40.00 2.92
N PRO A 572 2.16 39.61 4.13
CA PRO A 572 1.94 38.28 4.68
C PRO A 572 0.46 37.85 4.67
N ASP A 573 -0.44 38.81 4.87
CA ASP A 573 -1.90 38.61 4.96
C ASP A 573 -2.59 38.47 3.59
N ILE A 574 -1.85 38.53 2.47
CA ILE A 574 -2.44 38.37 1.14
C ILE A 574 -3.10 36.99 1.01
N SER A 575 -4.36 37.00 0.59
CA SER A 575 -5.10 35.74 0.37
C SER A 575 -4.45 34.90 -0.73
N ARG A 576 -4.60 33.58 -0.64
CA ARG A 576 -4.01 32.63 -1.59
C ARG A 576 -4.45 32.91 -3.03
N GLU A 577 -5.74 33.19 -3.24
CA GLU A 577 -6.29 33.52 -4.56
C GLU A 577 -5.66 34.79 -5.14
N GLN A 578 -5.48 35.82 -4.32
CA GLN A 578 -4.82 37.05 -4.74
C GLN A 578 -3.34 36.82 -5.07
N LEU A 579 -2.61 36.06 -4.25
CA LEU A 579 -1.22 35.69 -4.52
C LEU A 579 -1.06 34.97 -5.86
N ASP A 580 -1.86 33.92 -6.09
CA ASP A 580 -1.82 33.12 -7.31
C ASP A 580 -2.17 33.98 -8.53
N SER A 581 -3.21 34.81 -8.42
CA SER A 581 -3.61 35.72 -9.50
C SER A 581 -2.54 36.76 -9.83
N THR A 582 -1.85 37.30 -8.81
CA THR A 582 -0.75 38.25 -8.98
C THR A 582 0.44 37.58 -9.65
N PHE A 583 0.85 36.39 -9.20
CA PHE A 583 1.94 35.62 -9.81
C PHE A 583 1.65 35.26 -11.26
N ILE A 584 0.45 34.79 -11.59
CA ILE A 584 0.06 34.50 -12.96
C ILE A 584 0.14 35.78 -13.81
N LYS A 585 -0.46 36.87 -13.32
CA LYS A 585 -0.51 38.14 -14.05
C LYS A 585 0.89 38.69 -14.33
N THR A 586 1.74 38.80 -13.31
CA THR A 586 3.10 39.35 -13.45
C THR A 586 3.98 38.46 -14.32
N THR A 587 3.85 37.13 -14.23
CA THR A 587 4.52 36.18 -15.15
C THR A 587 4.28 36.55 -16.60
N PHE A 588 3.01 36.69 -16.99
CA PHE A 588 2.65 36.93 -18.38
C PHE A 588 2.97 38.36 -18.84
N GLU A 589 2.87 39.36 -17.96
CA GLU A 589 3.30 40.73 -18.26
C GLU A 589 4.80 40.83 -18.58
N VAL A 590 5.63 40.04 -17.89
CA VAL A 590 7.07 39.96 -18.16
C VAL A 590 7.34 39.19 -19.45
N LEU A 591 6.73 38.01 -19.63
CA LEU A 591 6.96 37.16 -20.80
C LEU A 591 6.50 37.80 -22.11
N ASP A 592 5.39 38.54 -22.10
CA ASP A 592 4.87 39.30 -23.24
C ASP A 592 5.90 40.31 -23.78
N LYS A 593 6.78 40.85 -22.92
CA LYS A 593 7.86 41.76 -23.30
C LYS A 593 9.17 41.03 -23.61
N LEU A 594 9.45 39.95 -22.89
CA LEU A 594 10.73 39.25 -22.92
C LEU A 594 10.89 38.34 -24.15
N LEU A 595 9.92 37.46 -24.40
CA LEU A 595 10.05 36.41 -25.43
C LEU A 595 10.15 36.99 -26.85
N PRO A 596 9.33 37.99 -27.26
CA PRO A 596 9.47 38.59 -28.59
C PRO A 596 10.83 39.26 -28.79
N ARG A 597 11.37 39.88 -27.74
CA ARG A 597 12.69 40.51 -27.78
C ARG A 597 13.81 39.49 -27.90
N LEU A 598 13.73 38.36 -27.19
CA LEU A 598 14.68 37.25 -27.34
C LEU A 598 14.65 36.68 -28.76
N VAL A 599 13.46 36.47 -29.33
CA VAL A 599 13.32 36.01 -30.73
C VAL A 599 13.98 36.98 -31.70
N GLN A 600 13.80 38.29 -31.50
CA GLN A 600 14.43 39.31 -32.34
C GLN A 600 15.97 39.24 -32.25
N LEU A 601 16.53 39.18 -31.04
CA LEU A 601 17.98 39.10 -30.85
C LEU A 601 18.57 37.84 -31.49
N HIS A 602 17.88 36.71 -31.36
CA HIS A 602 18.28 35.46 -32.00
C HIS A 602 18.31 35.57 -33.54
N LYS A 603 17.28 36.20 -34.14
CA LYS A 603 17.23 36.45 -35.59
C LYS A 603 18.34 37.40 -36.07
N GLU A 604 18.71 38.37 -35.24
CA GLU A 604 19.83 39.30 -35.50
C GLU A 604 21.21 38.64 -35.34
N GLY A 605 21.28 37.37 -34.93
CA GLY A 605 22.54 36.66 -34.67
C GLY A 605 23.31 37.22 -33.48
N LYS A 606 22.63 37.95 -32.59
CA LYS A 606 23.24 38.48 -31.38
C LYS A 606 23.34 37.36 -30.35
N CYS A 607 24.57 37.17 -29.89
CA CYS A 607 24.99 36.17 -28.91
C CYS A 607 24.19 36.32 -27.60
#